data_AF-A0A7C7P1T9-F1
#
_entry.id   AF-A0A7C7P1T9-F1
#
_cell.length_a   1.000
_cell.length_b   1.000
_cell.length_c   1.000
_cell.angle_alpha   90.00
_cell.angle_beta   90.00
_cell.angle_gamma   90.00
#
_symmetry.space_group_name_H-M   'P 1'
#
loop_
_entity.id
_entity.type
_entity.pdbx_description
1 polymer ?
#
loop_
_entity_poly.entity_id
_entity_poly.type
_entity_poly.pdbx_seq_one_letter_code
_entity_poly.pdbx_strand_id
1 'polypeptide(L)' 'MISKNQIKNITRLQQKKYRQQDGLFIAEGVKVINEFLNSTFKLVDLFTTETFNVENETLVSEVELK' A
#
# COMPACT_ATOMS: atom_id res chain seq x y z
N MET A 1 -1.93 -12.96 3.53
CA MET A 1 -2.92 -13.12 2.45
C MET A 1 -3.65 -11.85 2.14
N ILE A 2 -3.38 -11.30 0.95
CA ILE A 2 -4.11 -10.16 0.39
C ILE A 2 -5.45 -10.65 -0.17
N SER A 3 -6.55 -10.02 0.25
CA SER A 3 -7.89 -10.35 -0.26
C SER A 3 -8.07 -9.90 -1.72
N LYS A 4 -8.97 -10.57 -2.47
CA LYS A 4 -9.32 -10.19 -3.84
C LYS A 4 -9.80 -8.74 -3.97
N ASN A 5 -10.47 -8.22 -2.94
CA ASN A 5 -10.95 -6.85 -2.92
C ASN A 5 -9.79 -5.84 -2.75
N GLN A 6 -8.80 -6.17 -1.91
CA GLN A 6 -7.58 -5.36 -1.77
C GLN A 6 -6.80 -5.33 -3.09
N ILE A 7 -6.60 -6.48 -3.74
CA ILE A 7 -5.95 -6.54 -5.07
C ILE A 7 -6.68 -5.64 -6.07
N LYS A 8 -8.02 -5.75 -6.16
CA LYS A 8 -8.83 -4.91 -7.06
C LYS A 8 -8.66 -3.42 -6.77
N ASN A 9 -8.57 -3.04 -5.49
CA ASN A 9 -8.36 -1.65 -5.08
C ASN A 9 -6.96 -1.15 -5.48
N ILE A 10 -5.91 -1.92 -5.21
CA ILE A 10 -4.54 -1.60 -5.61
C ILE A 10 -4.47 -1.44 -7.14
N THR A 11 -4.97 -2.42 -7.91
CA THR A 11 -4.96 -2.35 -9.38
C THR A 11 -5.73 -1.14 -9.90
N ARG A 12 -6.87 -0.80 -9.30
CA ARG A 12 -7.66 0.40 -9.66
C ARG A 12 -6.86 1.70 -9.51
N LEU A 13 -6.08 1.85 -8.45
CA LEU A 13 -5.29 3.07 -8.17
C LEU A 13 -4.15 3.32 -9.16
N GLN A 14 -3.84 2.36 -10.04
CA GLN A 14 -2.93 2.60 -11.17
C GLN A 14 -3.49 3.62 -12.17
N GLN A 15 -4.81 3.81 -12.25
CA GLN A 15 -5.42 4.79 -13.16
C GLN A 15 -5.57 6.17 -12.50
N LYS A 16 -5.15 7.24 -13.19
CA LYS A 16 -5.21 8.64 -12.70
C LYS A 16 -6.61 9.05 -12.25
N LYS A 17 -7.65 8.63 -12.98
CA LYS A 17 -9.06 8.89 -12.63
C LYS A 17 -9.37 8.48 -11.20
N TYR A 18 -9.02 7.26 -10.82
CA TYR A 18 -9.33 6.72 -9.50
C TYR A 18 -8.46 7.34 -8.41
N ARG A 19 -7.18 7.63 -8.69
CA ARG A 19 -6.35 8.39 -7.73
C ARG A 19 -6.93 9.75 -7.37
N GLN A 20 -7.41 10.48 -8.38
CA GLN A 20 -8.02 11.80 -8.15
C GLN A 20 -9.35 11.69 -7.42
N GLN A 21 -10.17 10.71 -7.78
CA GLN A 21 -11.48 10.49 -7.17
C GLN A 21 -11.37 10.08 -5.70
N ASP A 22 -10.44 9.16 -5.40
CA ASP A 22 -10.31 8.59 -4.05
C ASP A 22 -9.36 9.42 -3.17
N GLY A 23 -8.54 10.29 -3.75
CA GLY A 23 -7.49 11.01 -3.02
C GLY A 23 -6.35 10.10 -2.55
N LEU A 24 -6.19 8.93 -3.19
CA LEU A 24 -5.23 7.90 -2.83
C LEU A 24 -4.20 7.69 -3.94
N PHE A 25 -3.02 7.23 -3.55
CA PHE A 25 -1.95 6.83 -4.46
C PHE A 25 -1.20 5.64 -3.90
N ILE A 26 -0.37 5.02 -4.74
CA ILE A 26 0.48 3.89 -4.37
C ILE A 26 1.91 4.41 -4.24
N ALA A 27 2.59 4.00 -3.18
CA ALA A 27 4.02 4.20 -2.97
C ALA A 27 4.71 2.84 -2.93
N GLU A 28 5.78 2.67 -3.70
CA GLU A 28 6.54 1.42 -3.78
C GLU A 28 8.01 1.65 -3.40
N GLY A 29 8.61 0.67 -2.74
CA GLY A 29 10.00 0.69 -2.31
C GLY A 29 10.21 1.20 -0.88
N VAL A 30 11.09 0.52 -0.15
CA VAL A 30 11.33 0.72 1.30
C VAL A 30 11.65 2.19 1.65
N LYS A 31 12.50 2.84 0.85
CA LYS A 31 12.85 4.26 1.07
C LYS A 31 11.65 5.18 0.94
N VAL A 32 10.87 5.03 -0.12
CA VAL A 32 9.71 5.88 -0.42
C VAL A 32 8.62 5.66 0.62
N ILE A 33 8.39 4.41 1.03
CA ILE A 33 7.47 4.07 2.12
C ILE A 33 7.90 4.78 3.40
N ASN A 34 9.17 4.69 3.80
CA ASN A 34 9.68 5.39 4.99
C ASN A 34 9.52 6.91 4.91
N GLU A 35 9.74 7.52 3.74
CA GLU A 35 9.51 8.96 3.56
C GLU A 35 8.04 9.33 3.80
N PHE A 36 7.09 8.54 3.29
CA PHE A 36 5.67 8.79 3.50
C PHE A 36 5.19 8.48 4.92
N LEU A 37 5.70 7.44 5.57
CA LEU A 37 5.40 7.14 6.98
C LEU A 37 5.83 8.28 7.92
N ASN A 38 6.88 9.02 7.55
CA ASN A 38 7.37 10.19 8.31
C ASN A 38 6.83 11.53 7.80
N SER A 39 5.81 11.51 6.92
CA SER A 39 5.22 12.71 6.33
C SER A 39 3.90 13.09 6.99
N THR A 40 3.20 14.09 6.42
CA THR A 40 1.84 14.47 6.83
C THR A 40 0.76 13.59 6.20
N PHE A 41 1.12 12.70 5.26
CA PHE A 41 0.17 11.76 4.67
C PHE A 41 -0.24 10.69 5.70
N LYS A 42 -1.51 10.28 5.63
CA LYS A 42 -2.03 9.21 6.48
C LYS A 42 -1.90 7.88 5.78
N LEU A 43 -1.31 6.91 6.47
CA LEU A 43 -1.26 5.53 5.99
C LEU A 43 -2.67 4.93 5.96
N VAL A 44 -3.05 4.38 4.80
CA VAL A 44 -4.32 3.66 4.62
C VAL A 44 -4.11 2.16 4.73
N ASP A 45 -3.22 1.61 3.92
CA ASP A 45 -2.83 0.19 3.93
C ASP A 45 -1.33 0.08 3.60
N LEU A 46 -0.59 -0.76 4.34
CA LEU A 46 0.79 -1.14 4.03
C LEU A 46 0.86 -2.66 3.83
N PHE A 47 1.37 -3.10 2.68
CA PHE A 47 1.61 -4.52 2.39
C PHE A 47 3.11 -4.75 2.28
N THR A 48 3.65 -5.65 3.08
CA THR A 48 5.10 -5.84 3.21
C THR A 48 5.47 -7.25 3.65
N THR A 49 6.66 -7.71 3.30
CA THR A 49 7.24 -8.97 3.77
C THR A 49 7.98 -8.83 5.11
N GLU A 50 8.34 -7.60 5.48
CA GLU A 50 9.04 -7.27 6.73
C GLU A 50 8.26 -6.21 7.50
N THR A 51 8.25 -6.27 8.83
CA THR A 51 7.46 -5.33 9.65
C THR A 51 8.13 -3.96 9.76
N PHE A 52 7.31 -2.93 9.60
CA PHE A 52 7.60 -1.52 9.88
C PHE A 52 7.02 -1.09 11.24
N ASN A 53 6.27 -1.97 11.91
CA ASN A 53 5.66 -1.76 13.23
C ASN A 53 4.74 -0.52 13.27
N VAL A 54 3.88 -0.41 12.25
CA VAL A 54 2.91 0.68 12.09
C VAL A 54 1.48 0.13 12.03
N GLU A 55 0.50 0.99 12.30
CA GLU A 55 -0.92 0.64 12.12
C GLU A 55 -1.25 0.38 10.64
N ASN A 56 -2.28 -0.44 10.37
CA ASN A 56 -2.71 -0.82 9.02
C ASN A 56 -1.63 -1.55 8.18
N GLU A 57 -0.65 -2.15 8.85
CA GLU A 57 0.32 -3.05 8.26
C GLU A 57 -0.25 -4.46 8.08
N THR A 58 -0.07 -5.02 6.89
CA THR A 58 -0.38 -6.40 6.56
C THR A 58 0.90 -7.11 6.12
N LEU A 59 1.36 -8.05 6.93
CA LEU A 59 2.45 -8.94 6.55
C LEU A 59 1.99 -9.93 5.47
N VAL A 60 2.69 -9.93 4.35
CA VAL A 60 2.44 -10.81 3.21
C VAL A 60 3.64 -11.74 3.03
N SER A 61 3.37 -13.01 2.70
CA SER A 61 4.46 -13.95 2.40
C SER A 61 4.96 -13.75 0.96
N GLU A 62 6.24 -14.00 0.70
CA GLU A 62 6.80 -13.94 -0.66
C GLU A 62 6.05 -14.80 -1.70
N VAL A 63 5.38 -15.86 -1.25
CA VAL A 63 4.57 -16.74 -2.10
C VAL A 63 3.34 -16.03 -2.67
N GLU A 64 2.87 -14.95 -2.03
CA GLU A 64 1.71 -14.14 -2.47
C GLU A 64 2.10 -13.02 -3.44
N LEU A 65 3.39 -12.82 -3.69
CA LEU A 65 3.95 -11.83 -4.64
C LEU A 65 4.25 -12.43 -6.03
N LYS A 66 4.05 -13.75 -6.22
CA LYS A 66 4.23 -14.45 -7.50
C LYS A 66 2.96 -14.58 -8.31
#